data_AF-A0A8J6IC70-F1
#
_entry.id   AF-A0A8J6IC70-F1
#
_cell.length_a   1.000
_cell.length_b   1.000
_cell.length_c   1.000
_cell.angle_alpha   90.00
_cell.angle_beta   90.00
_cell.angle_gamma   90.00
#
_symmetry.space_group_name_H-M   'P 1'
#
loop_
_entity.id
_entity.type
_entity.pdbx_description
1 polymer ?
#
loop_
_entity_poly.entity_id
_entity_poly.type
_entity_poly.pdbx_seq_one_letter_code
_entity_poly.pdbx_strand_id
1 'polypeptide(L)'
;MTDPTTQTTPAQRKRAFTLLFCCLMVTGIGNSMLFAILPPIARRLDIAEVFVGLVYTLAATLFILTSPLWGRLSDRAGRRPVIVMGLTAYMVSMGLIAVVVSLGLSGIISAGATIVLLILSRSLSGGLGSASGPAAQAYVADRTTTQTRVEALAALTAAIGMGAAVGPGV
;
A
#
# COMPACT_ATOMS: atom_id res chain seq x y z
N MET A 1 37.07 9.48 -3.62
CA MET A 1 36.66 10.90 -3.57
C MET A 1 35.14 10.94 -3.73
N THR A 2 34.40 10.76 -2.63
CA THR A 2 32.92 10.74 -2.60
C THR A 2 32.42 12.17 -2.58
N ASP A 3 31.61 12.54 -3.56
CA ASP A 3 31.04 13.87 -3.73
C ASP A 3 30.27 14.33 -2.45
N PRO A 4 30.67 15.45 -1.81
CA PRO A 4 30.06 15.95 -0.57
C PRO A 4 28.62 16.46 -0.74
N THR A 5 28.08 16.51 -1.96
CA THR A 5 26.71 16.99 -2.23
C THR A 5 25.59 16.00 -1.85
N THR A 6 25.93 14.76 -1.45
CA THR A 6 24.93 13.69 -1.21
C THR A 6 24.47 13.55 0.26
N GLN A 7 24.81 14.50 1.15
CA GLN A 7 24.37 14.45 2.54
C GLN A 7 23.07 15.23 2.72
N THR A 8 21.93 14.51 2.76
CA THR A 8 20.63 15.14 3.01
C THR A 8 20.62 15.82 4.39
N THR A 9 20.17 17.08 4.45
CA THR A 9 20.10 17.85 5.70
C THR A 9 19.12 17.23 6.71
N PRO A 10 19.28 17.49 8.03
CA PRO A 10 18.36 16.99 9.06
C PRO A 10 16.89 17.34 8.79
N ALA A 11 16.62 18.52 8.24
CA ALA A 11 15.28 18.96 7.83
C ALA A 11 14.70 18.10 6.69
N GLN A 12 15.52 17.69 5.72
CA GLN A 12 15.11 16.83 4.61
C GLN A 12 14.78 15.41 5.09
N ARG A 13 15.55 14.88 6.04
CA ARG A 13 15.25 13.59 6.69
C ARG A 13 13.92 13.61 7.45
N LYS A 14 13.66 14.67 8.22
CA LYS A 14 12.39 14.83 8.95
C LYS A 14 11.21 14.92 8.00
N ARG A 15 11.31 15.70 6.91
CA ARG A 15 10.28 15.77 5.86
C ARG A 15 10.04 14.42 5.19
N ALA A 16 11.10 13.70 4.81
CA ALA A 16 10.95 12.38 4.21
C ALA A 16 10.24 11.40 5.16
N PHE A 17 10.59 11.41 6.45
CA PHE A 17 9.93 10.59 7.46
C PHE A 17 8.44 10.93 7.60
N THR A 18 8.09 12.22 7.72
CA THR A 18 6.69 12.67 7.79
C THR A 18 5.91 12.28 6.55
N LEU A 19 6.49 12.41 5.35
CA LEU A 19 5.84 11.97 4.12
C LEU A 19 5.58 10.47 4.08
N LEU A 20 6.57 9.66 4.48
CA LEU A 20 6.42 8.20 4.57
C LEU A 20 5.33 7.82 5.59
N PHE A 21 5.33 8.48 6.75
CA PHE A 21 4.34 8.29 7.79
C PHE A 21 2.92 8.58 7.27
N CYS A 22 2.69 9.75 6.68
CA CYS A 22 1.39 10.12 6.10
C CYS A 22 0.96 9.14 5.00
N CYS A 23 1.88 8.74 4.13
CA CYS A 23 1.60 7.79 3.06
C CYS A 23 1.18 6.42 3.62
N LEU A 24 1.92 5.88 4.57
CA LEU A 24 1.60 4.59 5.20
C LEU A 24 0.28 4.65 5.97
N MET A 25 -0.04 5.79 6.59
CA MET A 25 -1.33 6.02 7.23
C MET A 25 -2.47 5.99 6.22
N VAL A 26 -2.35 6.68 5.08
CA VAL A 26 -3.33 6.62 3.99
C VAL A 26 -3.48 5.20 3.44
N THR A 27 -2.38 4.46 3.30
CA THR A 27 -2.43 3.04 2.92
C THR A 27 -3.19 2.18 3.92
N GLY A 28 -3.02 2.45 5.23
CA GLY A 28 -3.79 1.80 6.29
C GLY A 28 -5.28 2.10 6.20
N ILE A 29 -5.64 3.37 6.00
CA ILE A 29 -7.04 3.83 5.81
C ILE A 29 -7.68 3.09 4.62
N GLY A 30 -7.06 3.18 3.44
CA GLY A 30 -7.63 2.60 2.22
C GLY A 30 -7.76 1.08 2.29
N ASN A 31 -6.79 0.40 2.91
CA ASN A 31 -6.87 -1.05 3.06
C ASN A 31 -7.97 -1.47 4.04
N SER A 32 -8.12 -0.77 5.17
CA SER A 32 -9.16 -1.03 6.16
C SER A 32 -10.56 -0.70 5.64
N MET A 33 -10.72 0.44 4.96
CA MET A 33 -11.94 0.79 4.24
C MET A 33 -12.35 -0.33 3.29
N LEU A 34 -11.44 -0.82 2.46
CA LEU A 34 -11.81 -1.88 1.52
C LEU A 34 -12.27 -3.16 2.21
N PHE A 35 -11.66 -3.53 3.34
CA PHE A 35 -12.15 -4.66 4.15
C PHE A 35 -13.58 -4.43 4.66
N ALA A 36 -13.94 -3.20 5.02
CA ALA A 36 -15.28 -2.88 5.48
C ALA A 36 -16.33 -2.81 4.35
N ILE A 37 -15.95 -2.29 3.18
CA ILE A 37 -16.92 -1.95 2.12
C ILE A 37 -17.12 -3.09 1.10
N LEU A 38 -16.09 -3.91 0.83
CA LEU A 38 -16.21 -4.99 -0.17
C LEU A 38 -17.28 -6.05 0.15
N PRO A 39 -17.41 -6.57 1.39
CA PRO A 39 -18.42 -7.58 1.68
C PRO A 39 -19.87 -7.06 1.50
N PRO A 40 -20.23 -5.86 1.98
CA PRO A 40 -21.52 -5.24 1.65
C PRO A 40 -21.75 -5.02 0.14
N ILE A 41 -20.72 -4.61 -0.61
CA ILE A 41 -20.84 -4.44 -2.07
C ILE A 41 -21.08 -5.79 -2.76
N ALA A 42 -20.33 -6.83 -2.39
CA ALA A 42 -20.50 -8.17 -2.95
C ALA A 42 -21.92 -8.68 -2.73
N ARG A 43 -22.48 -8.51 -1.51
CA ARG A 43 -23.88 -8.84 -1.22
C ARG A 43 -24.88 -8.06 -2.06
N ARG A 44 -24.66 -6.75 -2.27
CA ARG A 44 -25.53 -5.91 -3.12
C ARG A 44 -25.52 -6.32 -4.59
N LEU A 45 -24.40 -6.87 -5.06
CA LEU A 45 -24.23 -7.35 -6.43
C LEU A 45 -24.58 -8.84 -6.58
N ASP A 46 -25.18 -9.46 -5.55
CA ASP A 46 -25.54 -10.87 -5.48
C ASP A 46 -24.35 -11.82 -5.73
N ILE A 47 -23.17 -11.40 -5.28
CA ILE A 47 -21.93 -12.17 -5.39
C ILE A 47 -21.62 -12.86 -4.07
N ALA A 48 -21.27 -14.14 -4.14
CA ALA A 48 -20.82 -14.90 -2.98
C ALA A 48 -19.60 -14.25 -2.31
N GLU A 49 -19.66 -14.07 -0.99
CA GLU A 49 -18.58 -13.46 -0.19
C GLU A 49 -17.25 -14.24 -0.27
N VAL A 50 -17.29 -15.53 -0.62
CA VAL A 50 -16.11 -16.35 -0.93
C VAL A 50 -15.21 -15.69 -1.98
N PHE A 51 -15.77 -15.01 -2.98
CA PHE A 51 -14.97 -14.33 -4.00
C PHE A 51 -14.25 -13.10 -3.46
N VAL A 52 -14.81 -12.40 -2.46
CA VAL A 52 -14.12 -11.33 -1.75
C VAL A 52 -12.89 -11.89 -1.03
N GLY A 53 -13.05 -13.03 -0.33
CA GLY A 53 -11.94 -13.74 0.29
C GLY A 53 -10.85 -14.16 -0.70
N LEU A 54 -11.25 -14.60 -1.90
CA LEU A 54 -10.32 -14.93 -2.99
C LEU A 54 -9.54 -13.71 -3.48
N VAL A 55 -10.17 -12.54 -3.60
CA VAL A 55 -9.49 -11.27 -3.98
C VAL A 55 -8.35 -10.98 -3.00
N TYR A 56 -8.62 -11.07 -1.70
CA TYR A 56 -7.61 -10.82 -0.67
C TYR A 56 -6.52 -11.88 -0.66
N THR A 57 -6.89 -13.16 -0.78
CA THR A 57 -5.93 -14.27 -0.80
C THR A 57 -4.98 -14.16 -1.98
N LEU A 58 -5.50 -13.95 -3.20
CA LEU A 58 -4.68 -13.78 -4.41
C LEU A 58 -3.73 -12.58 -4.28
N ALA A 59 -4.23 -11.45 -3.78
CA ALA A 59 -3.41 -10.26 -3.55
C ALA A 59 -2.30 -10.53 -2.52
N ALA A 60 -2.59 -11.26 -1.45
CA ALA A 60 -1.62 -11.64 -0.42
C ALA A 60 -0.57 -12.63 -0.96
N THR A 61 -0.98 -13.62 -1.75
CA THR A 61 -0.06 -14.55 -2.42
C THR A 61 0.91 -13.80 -3.33
N LEU A 62 0.40 -12.91 -4.19
CA LEU A 62 1.24 -12.07 -5.04
C LEU A 62 2.16 -11.16 -4.22
N PHE A 63 1.66 -10.58 -3.13
CA PHE A 63 2.45 -9.76 -2.23
C PHE A 63 3.64 -10.54 -1.64
N ILE A 64 3.40 -11.76 -1.16
CA ILE A 64 4.45 -12.62 -0.57
C ILE A 64 5.48 -13.02 -1.63
N LEU A 65 5.02 -13.39 -2.84
CA LEU A 65 5.93 -13.77 -3.94
C LEU A 65 6.78 -12.60 -4.41
N THR A 66 6.20 -11.39 -4.48
CA THR A 66 6.87 -10.22 -5.05
C THR A 66 7.69 -9.44 -4.03
N SER A 67 7.36 -9.53 -2.73
CA SER A 67 8.08 -8.87 -1.63
C SER A 67 9.63 -9.03 -1.68
N PRO A 68 10.21 -10.24 -1.80
CA PRO A 68 11.66 -10.40 -1.86
C PRO A 68 12.29 -9.81 -3.13
N LEU A 69 11.58 -9.83 -4.26
CA LEU A 69 12.05 -9.24 -5.52
C LEU A 69 12.20 -7.72 -5.37
N TRP A 70 11.23 -7.06 -4.75
CA TRP A 70 11.28 -5.62 -4.50
C TRP A 70 12.31 -5.22 -3.46
N GLY A 71 12.55 -6.05 -2.45
CA GLY A 71 13.64 -5.83 -1.49
C GLY A 71 14.99 -5.74 -2.20
N ARG A 72 15.30 -6.74 -3.04
CA ARG A 72 16.56 -6.78 -3.82
C ARG A 72 16.64 -5.64 -4.83
N LEU A 73 15.53 -5.27 -5.47
CA LEU A 73 15.49 -4.18 -6.42
C LEU A 73 15.66 -2.81 -5.73
N SER A 74 15.08 -2.63 -4.54
CA SER A 74 15.26 -1.44 -3.70
C SER A 74 16.72 -1.23 -3.30
N ASP A 75 17.44 -2.32 -2.99
CA ASP A 75 18.86 -2.25 -2.65
C ASP A 75 19.75 -1.92 -3.86
N ARG A 76 19.35 -2.30 -5.07
CA ARG A 76 20.11 -2.02 -6.31
C ARG A 76 19.77 -0.69 -6.99
N ALA A 77 18.50 -0.34 -7.10
CA ALA A 77 18.01 0.84 -7.83
C ALA A 77 17.95 2.10 -6.95
N GLY A 78 18.16 1.94 -5.64
CA GLY A 78 17.99 2.99 -4.65
C GLY A 78 16.59 2.99 -4.04
N ARG A 79 16.52 3.24 -2.74
CA ARG A 79 15.29 3.08 -1.94
C ARG A 79 14.21 4.10 -2.30
N ARG A 80 14.59 5.33 -2.63
CA ARG A 80 13.67 6.43 -2.95
C ARG A 80 12.77 6.17 -4.17
N PRO A 81 13.28 5.81 -5.36
CA PRO A 81 12.42 5.53 -6.53
C PRO A 81 11.48 4.34 -6.30
N VAL A 82 11.93 3.31 -5.58
CA VAL A 82 11.11 2.12 -5.31
C VAL A 82 9.94 2.43 -4.37
N ILE A 83 10.16 3.25 -3.35
CA ILE A 83 9.08 3.72 -2.46
C ILE A 83 8.03 4.51 -3.26
N VAL A 84 8.47 5.49 -4.06
CA VAL A 84 7.57 6.31 -4.86
C VAL A 84 6.77 5.43 -5.82
N MET A 85 7.42 4.50 -6.51
CA MET A 85 6.72 3.61 -7.43
C MET A 85 5.66 2.74 -6.74
N GLY A 86 5.97 2.18 -5.56
CA GLY A 86 5.00 1.41 -4.79
C GLY A 86 3.81 2.26 -4.32
N LEU A 87 4.06 3.51 -3.92
CA LEU A 87 3.00 4.46 -3.53
C LEU A 87 2.13 4.87 -4.72
N THR A 88 2.74 5.17 -5.87
CA THR A 88 2.00 5.52 -7.09
C THR A 88 1.13 4.35 -7.55
N ALA A 89 1.67 3.12 -7.51
CA ALA A 89 0.90 1.92 -7.82
C ALA A 89 -0.28 1.72 -6.85
N TYR A 90 -0.09 1.99 -5.56
CA TYR A 90 -1.17 1.96 -4.58
C TYR A 90 -2.25 3.01 -4.86
N MET A 91 -1.87 4.26 -5.16
CA MET A 91 -2.81 5.33 -5.53
C MET A 91 -3.63 4.97 -6.77
N VAL A 92 -2.97 4.48 -7.83
CA VAL A 92 -3.64 4.07 -9.07
C VAL A 92 -4.62 2.92 -8.80
N SER A 93 -4.21 1.93 -8.00
CA SER A 93 -5.05 0.80 -7.65
C SER A 93 -6.27 1.19 -6.79
N MET A 94 -6.10 2.09 -5.81
CA MET A 94 -7.23 2.66 -5.05
C MET A 94 -8.21 3.40 -5.96
N GLY A 95 -7.70 4.24 -6.86
CA GLY A 95 -8.53 4.96 -7.82
C GLY A 95 -9.30 4.00 -8.74
N LEU A 96 -8.63 2.95 -9.23
CA LEU A 96 -9.24 1.94 -10.08
C LEU A 96 -10.36 1.18 -9.34
N ILE A 97 -10.13 0.82 -8.08
CA ILE A 97 -11.14 0.15 -7.24
C ILE A 97 -12.33 1.08 -7.00
N ALA A 98 -12.12 2.36 -6.71
CA ALA A 98 -13.20 3.32 -6.53
C ALA A 98 -14.07 3.45 -7.80
N VAL A 99 -13.45 3.51 -8.98
CA VAL A 99 -14.14 3.54 -10.27
C VAL A 99 -14.92 2.24 -10.51
N VAL A 100 -14.29 1.08 -10.30
CA VAL A 100 -14.93 -0.23 -10.49
C VAL A 100 -16.13 -0.40 -9.57
N VAL A 101 -16.01 -0.01 -8.30
CA VAL A 101 -17.11 -0.04 -7.34
C VAL A 101 -18.24 0.89 -7.78
N SER A 102 -17.92 2.12 -8.20
CA SER A 102 -18.92 3.07 -8.68
C SER A 102 -19.67 2.57 -9.91
N LEU A 103 -18.96 1.98 -10.88
CA LEU A 103 -19.56 1.39 -12.08
C LEU A 103 -20.42 0.16 -11.76
N GLY A 104 -19.96 -0.69 -10.83
CA GLY A 104 -20.70 -1.86 -10.37
C GLY A 104 -22.00 -1.48 -9.67
N LEU A 105 -21.96 -0.50 -8.76
CA LEU A 105 -23.16 0.02 -8.09
C LEU A 105 -24.13 0.72 -9.05
N SER A 106 -23.61 1.34 -10.11
CA SER A 106 -24.43 1.99 -11.14
C SER A 106 -25.08 1.01 -12.12
N GLY A 107 -24.80 -0.30 -12.00
CA GLY A 107 -25.34 -1.33 -12.87
C GLY A 107 -24.79 -1.33 -14.30
N ILE A 108 -23.74 -0.54 -14.57
CA ILE A 108 -23.12 -0.42 -15.90
C ILE A 108 -22.32 -1.68 -16.25
N ILE A 109 -21.73 -2.32 -15.25
CA ILE A 109 -20.93 -3.54 -15.38
C ILE A 109 -21.57 -4.68 -14.58
N SER A 110 -21.47 -5.90 -15.11
CA SER A 110 -22.01 -7.08 -14.43
C SER A 110 -21.27 -7.37 -13.11
N ALA A 111 -21.93 -8.07 -12.21
CA ALA A 111 -21.37 -8.50 -10.94
C ALA A 111 -20.06 -9.30 -11.12
N GLY A 112 -20.03 -10.20 -12.12
CA GLY A 112 -18.84 -10.96 -12.48
C GLY A 112 -17.68 -10.07 -12.98
N ALA A 113 -17.96 -9.10 -13.87
CA ALA A 113 -16.96 -8.17 -14.36
C ALA A 113 -16.39 -7.28 -13.23
N THR A 114 -17.26 -6.86 -12.30
CA THR A 114 -16.86 -6.07 -11.12
C THR A 114 -15.83 -6.83 -10.29
N ILE A 115 -16.05 -8.11 -9.99
CA ILE A 115 -15.09 -8.90 -9.23
C ILE A 115 -13.78 -9.14 -9.98
N VAL A 116 -13.83 -9.45 -11.27
CA VAL A 116 -12.60 -9.64 -12.05
C VAL A 116 -11.77 -8.37 -12.07
N LEU A 117 -12.40 -7.20 -12.26
CA LEU A 117 -11.72 -5.91 -12.24
C LEU A 117 -11.18 -5.57 -10.84
N LEU A 118 -11.89 -5.92 -9.76
CA LEU A 118 -11.38 -5.79 -8.38
C LEU A 118 -10.16 -6.69 -8.13
N ILE A 119 -10.20 -7.94 -8.58
CA ILE A 119 -9.07 -8.88 -8.50
C ILE A 119 -7.87 -8.32 -9.26
N LEU A 120 -8.05 -7.85 -10.49
CA LEU A 120 -6.97 -7.26 -11.30
C LEU A 120 -6.39 -6.01 -10.63
N SER A 121 -7.24 -5.10 -10.18
CA SER A 121 -6.82 -3.87 -9.50
C SER A 121 -6.04 -4.17 -8.22
N ARG A 122 -6.48 -5.17 -7.44
CA ARG A 122 -5.78 -5.58 -6.21
C ARG A 122 -4.52 -6.38 -6.48
N SER A 123 -4.50 -7.19 -7.53
CA SER A 123 -3.31 -7.93 -7.95
C SER A 123 -2.21 -6.96 -8.41
N LEU A 124 -2.59 -5.87 -9.09
CA LEU A 124 -1.68 -4.78 -9.43
C LEU A 124 -1.09 -4.11 -8.18
N SER A 125 -1.92 -3.85 -7.15
CA SER A 125 -1.45 -3.36 -5.85
C SER A 125 -0.57 -4.37 -5.10
N GLY A 126 -0.93 -5.65 -5.08
CA GLY A 126 -0.14 -6.69 -4.41
C GLY A 126 1.21 -6.92 -5.08
N GLY A 127 1.22 -6.87 -6.42
CA GLY A 127 2.42 -6.99 -7.24
C GLY A 127 3.33 -5.77 -7.16
N LEU A 128 2.84 -4.56 -7.43
CA LEU A 128 3.67 -3.34 -7.49
C LEU A 128 3.73 -2.57 -6.16
N GLY A 129 2.64 -2.56 -5.39
CA GLY A 129 2.54 -1.86 -4.10
C GLY A 129 3.30 -2.56 -2.96
N SER A 130 3.65 -3.84 -3.12
CA SER A 130 4.50 -4.59 -2.18
C SER A 130 5.91 -4.01 -2.04
N ALA A 131 6.33 -3.15 -2.97
CA ALA A 131 7.58 -2.42 -2.90
C ALA A 131 7.61 -1.35 -1.80
N SER A 132 6.46 -0.77 -1.45
CA SER A 132 6.39 0.44 -0.62
C SER A 132 6.71 0.19 0.86
N GLY A 133 6.13 -0.85 1.46
CA GLY A 133 6.29 -1.17 2.89
C GLY A 133 7.73 -1.54 3.27
N PRO A 134 8.33 -2.57 2.66
CA PRO A 134 9.70 -2.98 2.94
C PRO A 134 10.71 -1.89 2.62
N ALA A 135 10.56 -1.19 1.48
CA ALA A 135 11.49 -0.13 1.11
C ALA A 135 11.40 1.10 2.04
N ALA A 136 10.20 1.46 2.53
CA ALA A 136 10.03 2.53 3.50
C ALA A 136 10.64 2.20 4.87
N GLN A 137 10.43 0.97 5.36
CA GLN A 137 11.05 0.49 6.60
C GLN A 137 12.59 0.45 6.48
N ALA A 138 13.08 -0.06 5.35
CA ALA A 138 14.50 -0.12 5.06
C ALA A 138 15.09 1.31 4.96
N TYR A 139 14.43 2.24 4.27
CA TYR A 139 14.88 3.63 4.16
C TYR A 139 15.02 4.32 5.51
N VAL A 140 14.06 4.10 6.42
CA VAL A 140 14.13 4.65 7.78
C VAL A 140 15.23 3.96 8.59
N ALA A 141 15.38 2.63 8.47
CA ALA A 141 16.42 1.86 9.16
C ALA A 141 17.86 2.27 8.79
N ASP A 142 18.10 2.69 7.53
CA ASP A 142 19.40 3.21 7.07
C ASP A 142 19.71 4.63 7.58
N ARG A 143 18.67 5.40 7.93
CA ARG A 143 18.79 6.82 8.30
C ARG A 143 18.63 7.08 9.79
N THR A 144 18.44 6.03 10.59
CA THR A 144 18.32 6.05 12.04
C THR A 144 19.45 5.28 12.70
N THR A 145 19.86 5.73 13.88
CA THR A 145 20.87 5.05 14.70
C THR A 145 20.24 3.87 15.43
N THR A 146 21.04 2.92 15.92
CA THR A 146 20.55 1.72 16.63
C THR A 146 19.58 2.06 17.77
N GLN A 147 19.79 3.17 18.49
CA GLN A 147 18.89 3.66 19.54
C GLN A 147 17.56 4.23 19.01
N THR A 148 17.56 4.93 17.87
CA THR A 148 16.36 5.60 17.32
C THR A 148 15.62 4.76 16.27
N ARG A 149 16.22 3.67 15.81
CA ARG A 149 15.66 2.78 14.78
C ARG A 149 14.37 2.10 15.25
N VAL A 150 14.36 1.58 16.47
CA VAL A 150 13.18 0.89 17.02
C VAL A 150 12.00 1.85 17.10
N GLU A 151 12.22 3.06 17.63
CA GLU A 151 11.21 4.10 17.75
C GLU A 151 10.68 4.55 16.38
N ALA A 152 11.57 4.76 15.40
CA ALA A 152 11.18 5.20 14.07
C ALA A 152 10.42 4.11 13.28
N LEU A 153 10.82 2.84 13.42
CA LEU A 153 10.10 1.72 12.83
C LEU A 153 8.73 1.52 13.50
N ALA A 154 8.68 1.63 14.84
CA ALA A 154 7.42 1.58 15.59
C ALA A 154 6.47 2.72 15.19
N ALA A 155 6.99 3.92 14.95
CA ALA A 155 6.18 5.04 14.45
C ALA A 155 5.62 4.77 13.04
N LEU A 156 6.40 4.17 12.12
CA LEU A 156 5.89 3.79 10.80
C LEU A 156 4.79 2.73 10.88
N THR A 157 4.94 1.72 11.73
CA THR A 157 3.90 0.68 11.90
C THR A 157 2.67 1.23 12.63
N ALA A 158 2.86 2.13 13.60
CA ALA A 158 1.78 2.86 14.25
C ALA A 158 0.96 3.68 13.25
N ALA A 159 1.60 4.30 12.25
CA ALA A 159 0.89 5.04 11.20
C ALA A 159 -0.12 4.15 10.45
N ILE A 160 0.29 2.93 10.06
CA ILE A 160 -0.59 1.96 9.39
C ILE A 160 -1.73 1.56 10.32
N GLY A 161 -1.42 1.25 11.58
CA GLY A 161 -2.42 0.85 12.58
C GLY A 161 -3.45 1.95 12.87
N MET A 162 -3.00 3.20 13.03
CA MET A 162 -3.88 4.36 13.20
C MET A 162 -4.76 4.56 11.97
N GLY A 163 -4.18 4.49 10.77
CA GLY A 163 -4.96 4.58 9.53
C GLY A 163 -6.01 3.49 9.44
N ALA A 164 -5.65 2.25 9.79
CA ALA A 164 -6.58 1.13 9.77
C ALA A 164 -7.71 1.28 10.81
N ALA A 165 -7.44 1.87 11.97
CA ALA A 165 -8.43 2.15 13.00
C ALA A 165 -9.43 3.24 12.58
N VAL A 166 -8.94 4.30 11.91
CA VAL A 166 -9.78 5.41 11.44
C VAL A 166 -10.60 5.01 10.20
N GLY A 167 -10.05 4.16 9.34
CA GLY A 167 -10.59 3.87 8.00
C GLY A 167 -12.09 3.53 7.94
N PRO A 168 -12.62 2.59 8.73
CA PRO A 168 -14.04 2.21 8.64
C PRO A 168 -15.01 3.28 9.18
N GLY A 169 -14.51 4.25 9.95
CA GLY A 169 -15.33 5.29 10.60
C GLY A 169 -15.39 6.62 9.85
N VAL A 170 -14.76 6.73 8.68
CA VAL A 170 -14.74 7.93 7.82
C VAL A 170 -15.46 7.70 6.50
#